data_AF-A0A953M4E7-F1
#
_entry.id   AF-A0A953M4E7-F1
#
_cell.length_a   1.000
_cell.length_b   1.000
_cell.length_c   1.000
_cell.angle_alpha   90.00
_cell.angle_beta   90.00
_cell.angle_gamma   90.00
#
_symmetry.space_group_name_H-M   'P 1'
#
loop_
_entity.id
_entity.type
_entity.pdbx_description
1 polymer ?
#
loop_
_entity_poly.entity_id
_entity_poly.type
_entity_poly.pdbx_seq_one_letter_code
_entity_poly.pdbx_strand_id
1 'polypeptide(L)'
;DEADEMLRFSTKRAAVNVRKALEAARADAQEAGADSTVLVVAECRIDEGPHIKRFRPKDRGRAHPILKRTSHITVGLQERPGSGF
;
A
#
# COMPACT_ATOMS: atom_id res chain seq x y z
N ASP A 1 13.12 -2.80 -8.57
CA ASP A 1 14.01 -1.83 -7.88
C ASP A 1 13.58 -0.37 -8.01
N GLU A 2 13.28 0.13 -9.23
CA GLU A 2 12.83 1.52 -9.45
C GLU A 2 11.69 1.99 -8.51
N ALA A 3 10.67 1.15 -8.31
CA ALA A 3 9.55 1.47 -7.43
C ALA A 3 9.97 1.65 -5.95
N ASP A 4 10.95 0.89 -5.47
CA ASP A 4 11.44 1.00 -4.09
C ASP A 4 12.20 2.32 -3.88
N GLU A 5 13.05 2.71 -4.85
CA GLU A 5 13.76 3.98 -4.81
C GLU A 5 12.80 5.18 -4.81
N MET A 6 11.80 5.17 -5.70
CA MET A 6 10.77 6.20 -5.71
C MET A 6 10.05 6.34 -4.37
N LEU A 7 9.73 5.23 -3.71
CA LEU A 7 9.06 5.23 -2.41
C LEU A 7 9.98 5.66 -1.27
N ARG A 8 11.28 5.33 -1.33
CA ARG A 8 12.28 5.76 -0.34
C ARG A 8 12.46 7.28 -0.31
N PHE A 9 12.47 7.92 -1.47
CA PHE A 9 12.67 9.37 -1.58
C PHE A 9 11.38 10.19 -1.59
N SER A 10 10.22 9.52 -1.52
CA SER A 10 8.94 10.22 -1.47
C SER A 10 8.73 10.93 -0.12
N THR A 11 8.31 12.18 -0.16
CA THR A 11 7.96 12.98 1.04
C THR A 11 6.59 12.63 1.63
N LYS A 12 5.80 11.78 0.94
CA LYS A 12 4.44 11.44 1.36
C LYS A 12 4.48 10.45 2.52
N ARG A 13 3.70 10.71 3.58
CA ARG A 13 3.54 9.77 4.72
C ARG A 13 3.11 8.36 4.29
N ALA A 14 2.31 8.26 3.23
CA ALA A 14 1.84 6.98 2.70
C ALA A 14 2.97 6.09 2.16
N ALA A 15 4.09 6.67 1.73
CA ALA A 15 5.20 5.94 1.11
C ALA A 15 5.77 4.87 2.04
N VAL A 16 5.86 5.15 3.34
CA VAL A 16 6.35 4.18 4.34
C VAL A 16 5.48 2.92 4.38
N ASN A 17 4.15 3.06 4.29
CA ASN A 17 3.23 1.92 4.36
C ASN A 17 3.22 1.14 3.05
N VAL A 18 3.24 1.83 1.91
CA VAL A 18 3.29 1.18 0.59
C VAL A 18 4.60 0.45 0.39
N ARG A 19 5.73 1.02 0.83
CA ARG A 19 7.04 0.35 0.75
C ARG A 19 7.07 -0.95 1.54
N LYS A 20 6.52 -0.96 2.76
CA LYS A 20 6.39 -2.18 3.56
C LYS A 20 5.56 -3.26 2.85
N ALA A 21 4.46 -2.88 2.21
CA ALA A 21 3.65 -3.82 1.44
C ALA A 21 4.40 -4.36 0.21
N LEU A 22 5.19 -3.52 -0.46
CA LEU A 22 6.03 -3.92 -1.59
C LEU A 22 7.17 -4.88 -1.14
N GLU A 23 7.84 -4.57 -0.04
CA GLU A 23 8.88 -5.41 0.57
C GLU A 23 8.32 -6.81 0.92
N ALA A 24 7.12 -6.85 1.51
CA ALA A 24 6.43 -8.10 1.82
C ALA A 24 6.08 -8.90 0.56
N ALA A 25 5.48 -8.25 -0.44
CA ALA A 25 5.14 -8.91 -1.70
C ALA A 25 6.37 -9.47 -2.44
N ARG A 26 7.52 -8.77 -2.36
CA ARG A 26 8.78 -9.26 -2.92
C ARG A 26 9.29 -10.51 -2.20
N ALA A 27 9.20 -10.52 -0.87
CA ALA A 27 9.58 -11.69 -0.07
C ALA A 27 8.69 -12.89 -0.38
N ASP A 28 7.36 -12.68 -0.48
CA ASP A 28 6.41 -13.75 -0.84
C ASP A 28 6.69 -14.31 -2.24
N ALA A 29 6.99 -13.44 -3.22
CA ALA A 29 7.35 -13.87 -4.57
C ALA A 29 8.66 -14.67 -4.60
N GLN A 30 9.64 -14.27 -3.80
CA GLN A 30 10.92 -14.98 -3.68
C GLN A 30 10.74 -16.38 -3.06
N GLU A 31 9.91 -16.51 -2.02
CA GLU A 31 9.56 -17.80 -1.42
C GLU A 31 8.81 -18.71 -2.41
N ALA A 32 7.98 -18.12 -3.28
CA ALA A 32 7.28 -18.84 -4.34
C ALA A 32 8.20 -19.28 -5.51
N GLY A 33 9.49 -18.92 -5.50
CA GLY A 33 10.47 -19.30 -6.51
C GLY A 33 10.50 -18.40 -7.75
N ALA A 34 9.87 -17.22 -7.70
CA ALA A 34 9.92 -16.24 -8.79
C ALA A 34 11.28 -15.51 -8.84
N ASP A 35 11.74 -15.16 -10.05
CA ASP A 35 12.99 -14.41 -10.19
C ASP A 35 12.77 -12.92 -9.88
N SER A 36 13.37 -12.47 -8.77
CA SER A 36 13.28 -11.10 -8.28
C SER A 36 13.75 -10.02 -9.27
N THR A 37 14.51 -10.41 -10.30
CA THR A 37 15.05 -9.51 -11.34
C THR A 37 14.00 -9.17 -12.41
N VAL A 38 13.00 -10.04 -12.60
CA VAL A 38 12.01 -9.94 -13.69
C VAL A 38 10.63 -9.50 -13.17
N LEU A 39 10.49 -9.33 -11.84
CA LEU A 39 9.25 -8.89 -11.20
C LEU A 39 8.92 -7.43 -11.55
N VAL A 40 7.69 -7.23 -11.98
CA VAL A 40 7.08 -5.92 -12.22
C VAL A 40 5.83 -5.75 -11.37
N VAL A 41 5.53 -4.52 -10.98
CA VAL A 41 4.29 -4.19 -10.27
C VAL A 41 3.15 -4.23 -11.29
N ALA A 42 2.30 -5.24 -11.21
CA ALA A 42 1.14 -5.39 -12.08
C ALA A 42 -0.06 -4.60 -11.57
N GLU A 43 -0.24 -4.55 -10.26
CA GLU A 43 -1.37 -3.88 -9.64
C GLU A 43 -0.99 -3.21 -8.31
N CYS A 44 -1.53 -2.01 -8.10
CA CYS A 44 -1.47 -1.33 -6.82
C CYS A 44 -2.82 -0.65 -6.58
N ARG A 45 -3.60 -1.18 -5.63
CA ARG A 45 -4.92 -0.62 -5.28
C ARG A 45 -5.01 -0.29 -3.79
N ILE A 46 -5.84 0.70 -3.49
CA ILE A 46 -6.11 1.16 -2.13
C ILE A 46 -7.62 1.18 -1.95
N ASP A 47 -8.13 0.25 -1.15
CA ASP A 47 -9.55 0.08 -0.90
C ASP A 47 -9.94 0.67 0.47
N GLU A 48 -11.24 0.92 0.64
CA GLU A 48 -11.78 1.45 1.89
C GLU A 48 -11.71 0.40 3.00
N GLY A 49 -11.15 0.78 4.15
CA GLY A 49 -11.12 -0.03 5.36
C GLY A 49 -12.17 0.42 6.39
N PRO A 50 -12.26 -0.27 7.54
CA PRO A 50 -13.22 0.07 8.57
C PRO A 50 -13.02 1.49 9.11
N HIS A 51 -14.14 2.17 9.37
CA HIS A 51 -14.16 3.51 9.94
C HIS A 51 -14.32 3.47 11.45
N ILE A 52 -13.32 4.01 12.16
CA ILE A 52 -13.39 4.12 13.60
C ILE A 52 -14.10 5.43 13.96
N LYS A 53 -15.25 5.32 14.64
CA LYS A 53 -16.04 6.46 15.09
C LYS A 53 -15.47 7.06 16.38
N ARG A 54 -15.28 8.37 16.39
CA ARG A 54 -14.89 9.19 17.55
C ARG A 54 -15.79 10.41 17.64
N PHE A 55 -15.79 11.09 18.78
CA PHE A 55 -16.50 12.35 18.96
C PHE A 55 -15.51 13.45 19.34
N ARG A 56 -15.79 14.68 18.90
CA ARG A 56 -15.10 15.87 19.40
C ARG A 56 -16.11 16.75 20.11
N PRO A 57 -15.85 17.10 21.39
CA PRO A 57 -16.74 17.98 22.14
C PRO A 57 -16.77 19.37 21.49
N LYS A 58 -17.92 20.01 21.58
CA LYS A 58 -18.19 21.32 21.01
C LYS A 58 -19.09 22.15 21.93
N ASP A 59 -19.26 23.41 21.57
CA ASP A 59 -20.08 24.40 22.27
C ASP A 59 -21.52 23.92 22.52
N ARG A 60 -22.08 24.40 23.64
CA ARG A 60 -23.45 24.10 24.11
C ARG A 60 -23.74 22.60 24.27
N GLY A 61 -22.76 21.82 24.75
CA GLY A 61 -22.94 20.38 25.01
C GLY A 61 -23.08 19.53 23.74
N ARG A 62 -22.76 20.08 22.56
CA ARG A 62 -22.84 19.37 21.29
C ARG A 62 -21.59 18.51 21.08
N ALA A 63 -21.74 17.43 20.32
CA ALA A 63 -20.62 16.62 19.87
C ALA A 63 -20.73 16.37 18.37
N HIS A 64 -19.64 16.59 17.64
CA HIS A 64 -19.57 16.21 16.22
C HIS A 64 -18.84 14.88 16.06
N PRO A 65 -19.30 14.02 15.13
CA PRO A 65 -18.60 12.79 14.81
C PRO A 65 -17.30 13.10 14.06
N ILE A 66 -16.24 12.38 14.42
CA ILE A 66 -14.99 12.29 13.67
C ILE A 66 -14.84 10.84 13.23
N LEU A 67 -14.71 10.61 11.94
CA LEU A 67 -14.37 9.30 11.38
C LEU A 67 -12.86 9.22 11.19
N LYS A 68 -12.22 8.27 11.88
CA LYS A 68 -10.84 7.89 11.58
C LYS A 68 -10.88 6.80 10.51
N ARG A 69 -10.59 7.21 9.27
CA ARG A 69 -10.60 6.32 8.11
C ARG A 69 -9.35 5.45 8.09
N THR A 70 -9.52 4.20 7.69
CA THR A 70 -8.44 3.27 7.40
C THR A 70 -8.62 2.75 5.97
N SER A 71 -7.60 2.09 5.44
CA SER A 71 -7.59 1.60 4.07
C SER A 71 -6.89 0.25 4.00
N HIS A 72 -7.29 -0.58 3.04
CA HIS A 72 -6.59 -1.80 2.68
C HIS A 72 -5.66 -1.51 1.51
N ILE A 73 -4.39 -1.91 1.63
CA ILE A 73 -3.38 -1.73 0.59
C ILE A 73 -3.16 -3.10 -0.04
N THR A 74 -3.32 -3.19 -1.36
CA THR A 74 -3.05 -4.42 -2.11
C THR A 74 -2.03 -4.13 -3.20
N VAL A 75 -0.95 -4.91 -3.19
CA VAL A 75 0.14 -4.83 -4.16
C VAL A 75 0.27 -6.19 -4.83
N GLY A 76 0.15 -6.20 -6.16
CA GLY A 76 0.33 -7.38 -7.00
C GLY A 76 1.62 -7.28 -7.80
N LEU A 77 2.45 -8.30 -7.69
CA LEU A 77 3.65 -8.47 -8.51
C LEU A 77 3.38 -9.54 -9.57
N GLN A 78 3.94 -9.35 -10.75
CA GLN A 78 3.91 -10.31 -11.83
C GLN A 78 5.29 -10.41 -12.46
N GLU A 79 5.66 -11.59 -12.94
CA GLU A 79 6.83 -11.71 -13.80
C GLU A 79 6.52 -11.06 -15.14
N ARG A 80 7.42 -10.21 -15.63
CA ARG A 80 7.32 -9.68 -16.98
C ARG A 80 7.42 -10.87 -17.95
N PRO A 81 6.37 -11.22 -18.72
CA PRO A 81 6.53 -12.22 -19.74
C PRO A 81 7.57 -11.69 -20.73
N GLY A 82 8.66 -12.44 -20.92
CA GLY A 82 9.59 -12.18 -22.01
C GLY A 82 8.77 -12.00 -23.28
N SER A 83 9.05 -10.95 -24.04
CA SER A 83 8.41 -10.67 -25.32
C SER A 83 8.65 -11.86 -26.25
N GLY A 84 7.75 -12.83 -26.22
CA GLY A 84 7.71 -13.97 -27.13
C GLY A 84 7.16 -13.52 -28.47
N PHE A 85 8.04 -12.94 -29.28
CA PHE A 85 8.04 -13.06 -30.72
C PHE A 85 9.42 -13.60 -31.12
#